data_AF-X1KSS2-F1
#
_entry.id   AF-X1KSS2-F1
#
_cell.length_a   1.000
_cell.length_b   1.000
_cell.length_c   1.000
_cell.angle_alpha   90.00
_cell.angle_beta   90.00
_cell.angle_gamma   90.00
#
_symmetry.space_group_name_H-M   'P 1'
#
loop_
_entity.id
_entity.type
_entity.pdbx_description
1 polymer ?
#
loop_
_entity_poly.entity_id
_entity_poly.type
_entity_poly.pdbx_seq_one_letter_code
_entity_poly.pdbx_strand_id
1 'polypeptide(L)'
;RMSAETLRVLTAYDSQSRKHYPGTLFHAEEAYIGPCTAKTTIYCANIAAGLMVAQFTKYLRQLPVDCDIQLNLLALELSVAETE
;
A
#
# COMPACT_ATOMS: atom_id res chain seq x y z
N ARG A 1 2.56 10.16 7.88
CA ARG A 1 1.60 11.28 8.00
C ARG A 1 1.00 11.49 6.62
N MET A 2 -0.32 11.35 6.44
CA MET A 2 -0.98 11.18 5.13
C MET A 2 -1.30 12.52 4.43
N SER A 3 -0.44 13.52 4.53
CA SER A 3 -0.67 14.82 3.86
C SER A 3 -0.45 14.75 2.35
N ALA A 4 0.33 13.79 1.88
CA ALA A 4 0.63 13.60 0.47
C ALA A 4 -0.49 12.86 -0.31
N GLU A 5 -1.59 12.50 0.37
CA GLU A 5 -2.74 11.78 -0.21
C GLU A 5 -2.35 10.58 -1.08
N THR A 6 -1.22 9.96 -0.76
CA THR A 6 -0.66 8.81 -1.46
C THR A 6 -0.57 7.66 -0.47
N LEU A 7 -0.96 6.47 -0.91
CA LEU A 7 -0.90 5.25 -0.13
C LEU A 7 -0.28 4.10 -0.93
N ARG A 8 0.41 3.22 -0.23
CA ARG A 8 1.04 2.02 -0.79
C ARG A 8 0.60 0.80 0.01
N VAL A 9 0.15 -0.24 -0.65
CA VAL A 9 -0.24 -1.52 -0.05
C VAL A 9 0.71 -2.59 -0.55
N LEU A 10 1.40 -3.23 0.40
CA LEU A 10 2.38 -4.27 0.14
C LEU A 10 1.82 -5.62 0.61
N THR A 11 1.76 -6.59 -0.30
CA THR A 11 1.24 -7.93 -0.01
C THR A 11 2.36 -8.95 -0.04
N ALA A 12 2.67 -9.55 1.12
CA ALA A 12 3.63 -10.65 1.23
C ALA A 12 2.88 -11.96 1.54
N TYR A 13 2.85 -12.88 0.58
CA TYR A 13 2.03 -14.10 0.68
C TYR A 13 2.85 -15.41 0.72
N ASP A 14 4.06 -15.42 0.16
CA ASP A 14 4.95 -16.58 0.09
C ASP A 14 6.27 -16.38 0.87
N SER A 15 7.18 -17.35 0.79
CA SER A 15 8.47 -17.29 1.50
C SER A 15 9.40 -16.19 0.96
N GLN A 16 9.37 -15.94 -0.36
CA GLN A 16 10.25 -14.99 -1.03
C GLN A 16 9.80 -13.55 -0.74
N SER A 17 8.53 -13.25 -0.95
CA SER A 17 7.90 -11.97 -0.64
C SER A 17 8.02 -11.60 0.84
N ARG A 18 7.91 -12.57 1.77
CA ARG A 18 8.14 -12.32 3.21
C ARG A 18 9.59 -11.94 3.54
N LYS A 19 10.57 -12.46 2.80
CA LYS A 19 11.99 -12.08 2.94
C LYS A 19 12.27 -10.70 2.33
N HIS A 20 11.58 -10.36 1.24
CA HIS A 20 11.72 -9.07 0.56
C HIS A 20 11.05 -7.92 1.34
N TYR A 21 9.91 -8.18 1.98
CA TYR A 21 9.08 -7.17 2.65
C TYR A 21 9.85 -6.20 3.57
N PRO A 22 10.76 -6.63 4.46
CA PRO A 22 11.51 -5.70 5.31
C PRO A 22 12.33 -4.66 4.53
N GLY A 23 12.83 -5.00 3.34
CA GLY A 23 13.59 -4.09 2.48
C GLY A 23 12.74 -3.06 1.72
N THR A 24 11.41 -3.16 1.80
CA THR A 24 10.49 -2.23 1.13
C THR A 24 10.06 -1.05 2.01
N LEU A 25 10.36 -1.12 3.31
CA LEU A 25 9.99 -0.10 4.29
C LEU A 25 11.04 1.02 4.26
N PHE A 26 10.56 2.25 4.11
CA PHE A 26 11.41 3.45 4.18
C PHE A 26 11.67 3.85 5.64
N HIS A 27 12.79 4.53 5.88
CA HIS A 27 13.14 5.08 7.17
C HIS A 27 12.26 6.29 7.51
N ALA A 28 11.96 6.51 8.79
CA ALA A 28 11.12 7.63 9.22
C ALA A 28 11.65 9.00 8.78
N GLU A 29 12.95 9.13 8.56
CA GLU A 29 13.64 10.34 8.06
C GLU A 29 13.29 10.66 6.60
N GLU A 30 12.94 9.65 5.80
CA GLU A 30 12.51 9.78 4.40
C GLU A 30 11.02 10.17 4.29
N ALA A 31 10.30 10.16 5.42
CA ALA A 31 8.88 10.47 5.46
C ALA A 31 8.64 11.98 5.25
N TYR A 32 7.70 12.31 4.36
CA TYR A 32 7.27 13.70 4.19
C TYR A 32 6.70 14.29 5.49
N ILE A 33 7.24 15.43 5.91
CA ILE A 33 6.81 16.16 7.12
C ILE A 33 5.79 17.22 6.72
N GLY A 34 4.51 16.92 6.93
CA GLY A 34 3.40 17.85 6.67
C GLY A 34 2.28 17.79 7.72
N PRO A 35 1.39 18.80 7.75
CA PRO A 35 0.22 18.81 8.60
C PRO A 35 -0.77 17.74 8.12
N CYS A 36 -1.11 16.78 8.98
CA CYS A 36 -1.99 15.67 8.66
C CYS A 36 -3.30 15.85 9.44
N THR A 37 -4.43 15.92 8.73
CA THR A 37 -5.73 16.00 9.40
C THR A 37 -6.22 14.59 9.77
N ALA A 38 -6.94 14.47 10.89
CA ALA A 38 -7.57 13.21 11.27
C ALA A 38 -8.53 12.69 10.18
N LYS A 39 -9.25 13.60 9.51
CA LYS A 39 -10.19 13.26 8.42
C LYS A 39 -9.49 12.59 7.24
N THR A 40 -8.41 13.18 6.72
CA THR A 40 -7.65 12.62 5.60
C THR A 40 -7.04 11.27 5.98
N THR A 41 -6.55 11.14 7.23
CA THR A 41 -5.99 9.88 7.73
C THR A 41 -7.02 8.76 7.72
N ILE A 42 -8.21 9.01 8.28
CA ILE A 42 -9.30 8.01 8.34
C ILE A 42 -9.77 7.63 6.93
N TYR A 43 -9.93 8.63 6.05
CA TYR A 43 -10.33 8.40 4.66
C TYR A 43 -9.35 7.49 3.92
N CYS A 44 -8.05 7.80 3.96
CA CYS A 44 -7.04 7.01 3.28
C CYS A 44 -6.88 5.60 3.90
N ALA A 45 -7.01 5.49 5.23
CA ALA A 45 -6.95 4.20 5.91
C ALA A 45 -8.05 3.25 5.46
N ASN A 46 -9.29 3.75 5.26
CA ASN A 46 -10.39 2.94 4.75
C ASN A 46 -10.15 2.48 3.30
N ILE A 47 -9.58 3.33 2.45
CA ILE A 47 -9.23 2.96 1.07
C ILE A 47 -8.15 1.88 1.06
N ALA A 48 -7.07 2.07 1.84
CA ALA A 48 -6.02 1.08 1.98
C ALA A 48 -6.58 -0.27 2.49
N ALA A 49 -7.47 -0.25 3.49
CA ALA A 49 -8.12 -1.45 4.00
C ALA A 49 -8.92 -2.18 2.92
N GLY A 50 -9.65 -1.45 2.06
CA GLY A 50 -10.37 -2.03 0.93
C GLY A 50 -9.44 -2.75 -0.06
N LEU A 51 -8.30 -2.12 -0.40
CA LEU A 51 -7.28 -2.73 -1.25
C LEU A 51 -6.68 -3.98 -0.60
N MET A 52 -6.35 -3.93 0.70
CA MET A 52 -5.82 -5.08 1.43
C MET A 52 -6.78 -6.27 1.43
N VAL A 53 -8.08 -6.03 1.64
CA VAL A 53 -9.12 -7.07 1.60
C VAL A 53 -9.27 -7.65 0.19
N ALA A 54 -9.16 -6.82 -0.85
CA ALA A 54 -9.18 -7.29 -2.23
C ALA A 54 -8.02 -8.27 -2.52
N GLN A 55 -6.80 -7.92 -2.10
CA GLN A 55 -5.63 -8.80 -2.26
C GLN A 55 -5.76 -10.09 -1.46
N PHE A 56 -6.27 -10.01 -0.23
CA PHE A 56 -6.55 -11.19 0.58
C PHE A 56 -7.60 -12.11 -0.07
N THR A 57 -8.64 -11.53 -0.67
CA THR A 57 -9.65 -12.29 -1.41
C THR A 57 -9.06 -12.96 -2.65
N LYS A 58 -8.19 -12.29 -3.41
CA LYS A 58 -7.45 -12.91 -4.53
C LYS A 58 -6.62 -14.10 -4.06
N TYR A 59 -5.89 -13.94 -2.96
CA TYR A 59 -5.08 -14.99 -2.35
C TYR A 59 -5.93 -16.23 -1.99
N LEU A 60 -7.05 -16.04 -1.29
CA LEU A 60 -7.95 -17.15 -0.92
C LEU A 60 -8.52 -17.89 -2.14
N ARG A 61 -8.68 -17.20 -3.26
CA ARG A 61 -9.18 -17.74 -4.52
C ARG A 61 -8.08 -18.34 -5.43
N GLN A 62 -6.84 -18.39 -4.96
CA GLN A 62 -5.67 -18.84 -5.74
C GLN A 62 -5.48 -18.02 -7.04
N LEU A 63 -5.87 -16.75 -7.02
CA LEU A 63 -5.63 -15.81 -8.12
C LEU A 63 -4.29 -15.09 -7.91
N PRO A 64 -3.65 -14.60 -8.99
CA PRO A 64 -2.48 -13.75 -8.88
C PRO A 64 -2.77 -12.54 -7.97
N VAL A 65 -1.87 -12.29 -7.02
CA VAL A 65 -1.94 -11.19 -6.07
C VAL A 65 -0.93 -10.14 -6.48
N ASP A 66 -1.33 -8.88 -6.48
CA ASP A 66 -0.43 -7.75 -6.70
C ASP A 66 0.36 -7.48 -5.42
N CYS A 67 1.68 -7.58 -5.52
CA CYS A 67 2.62 -7.46 -4.40
C CYS A 67 2.79 -6.02 -3.92
N ASP A 68 2.66 -5.05 -4.82
CA ASP A 68 2.89 -3.63 -4.53
C ASP A 68 1.92 -2.77 -5.32
N ILE A 69 0.94 -2.21 -4.61
CA ILE A 69 -0.06 -1.30 -5.16
C ILE A 69 0.23 0.10 -4.62
N GLN A 70 0.38 1.07 -5.50
CA GLN A 70 0.46 2.49 -5.17
C GLN A 70 -0.78 3.21 -5.68
N LEU A 71 -1.36 4.05 -4.83
CA LEU A 71 -2.50 4.88 -5.17
C LEU A 71 -2.20 6.32 -4.77
N ASN A 72 -2.15 7.20 -5.77
CA ASN A 72 -2.12 8.63 -5.60
C ASN A 72 -3.57 9.14 -5.66
N LEU A 73 -4.15 9.50 -4.52
CA LEU A 73 -5.53 9.97 -4.44
C LEU A 73 -5.69 11.37 -5.03
N LEU A 74 -4.65 12.20 -4.98
CA LEU A 74 -4.67 13.55 -5.54
C LEU A 74 -4.78 13.51 -7.07
N ALA A 75 -4.05 12.60 -7.72
CA ALA A 75 -4.08 12.40 -9.17
C ALA A 75 -5.13 11.36 -9.63
N LEU A 76 -5.73 10.63 -8.68
CA LEU A 76 -6.55 9.44 -8.93
C LEU A 76 -5.84 8.41 -9.81
N GLU A 77 -4.56 8.17 -9.52
CA GLU A 77 -3.71 7.25 -10.29
C GLU A 77 -3.40 6.01 -9.46
N LEU A 78 -3.64 4.83 -10.04
CA LEU A 78 -3.29 3.55 -9.45
C LEU A 78 -2.21 2.87 -10.30
N SER A 79 -1.11 2.50 -9.64
CA SER A 79 0.02 1.82 -10.25
C SER A 79 0.30 0.52 -9.50
N VAL A 80 0.69 -0.51 -10.23
CA VAL A 80 1.07 -1.81 -9.69
C VAL A 80 2.51 -2.08 -10.10
N ALA A 81 3.41 -2.33 -9.15
CA ALA A 81 4.76 -2.74 -9.50
C ALA A 81 4.79 -4.23 -9.80
N GLU A 82 5.34 -4.60 -10.96
CA GLU A 82 5.57 -5.99 -11.32
C GLU A 82 6.74 -6.53 -10.48
N THR A 83 6.53 -7.66 -9.81
CA THR A 83 7.62 -8.42 -9.18
C THR A 83 8.32 -9.26 -10.25
N GLU A 84 9.56 -8.89 -10.59
CA GLU A 84 10.53 -9.76 -11.31
C GLU A 84 10.95 -10.98 -10.48
#